data_AF-A0A957PYK7-F1
#
_entry.id   AF-A0A957PYK7-F1
#
_cell.length_a   1.000
_cell.length_b   1.000
_cell.length_c   1.000
_cell.angle_alpha   90.00
_cell.angle_beta   90.00
_cell.angle_gamma   90.00
#
_symmetry.space_group_name_H-M   'P 1'
#
loop_
_entity.id
_entity.type
_entity.pdbx_description
1 polymer ?
#
loop_
_entity_poly.entity_id
_entity_poly.type
_entity_poly.pdbx_seq_one_letter_code
_entity_poly.pdbx_strand_id
1 'polypeptide(L)'
;GRTRLIGTMVGAGYGGHQQEGAAPLFAQFLAFAGKPQHVTSSDPQVKARLHSGDGGTYLWVANPLRQPRPVRLTLNERWGHFAGATALWGAAMNVDGQTVSLTVPARDVVVAQLVA
;
A
#
# COMPACT_ATOMS: atom_id res chain seq x y z
N GLY A 1 11.10 -21.23 11.00
CA GLY A 1 10.49 -20.70 9.76
C GLY A 1 9.41 -21.65 9.27
N ARG A 2 8.49 -21.20 8.42
CA ARG A 2 7.46 -22.03 7.78
C ARG A 2 7.67 -22.05 6.27
N THR A 3 7.41 -23.18 5.63
CA THR A 3 7.52 -23.36 4.17
C THR A 3 6.19 -23.82 3.61
N ARG A 4 5.74 -23.22 2.50
CA ARG A 4 4.52 -23.63 1.78
C ARG A 4 4.92 -24.04 0.36
N LEU A 5 4.64 -25.30 0.01
CA LEU A 5 4.78 -25.79 -1.35
C LEU A 5 3.55 -25.38 -2.17
N ILE A 6 3.79 -24.91 -3.39
CA ILE A 6 2.74 -24.59 -4.35
C ILE A 6 3.12 -25.31 -5.64
N GLY A 7 2.35 -26.34 -6.01
CA GLY A 7 2.65 -27.20 -7.17
C GLY A 7 2.33 -26.58 -8.53
N THR A 8 1.91 -25.31 -8.56
CA THR A 8 1.56 -24.57 -9.77
C THR A 8 2.51 -23.38 -9.98
N MET A 9 2.54 -22.84 -11.20
CA MET A 9 3.46 -21.75 -11.55
C MET A 9 2.89 -20.37 -11.14
N VAL A 10 3.04 -20.03 -9.86
CA VAL A 10 2.54 -18.77 -9.27
C VAL A 10 3.01 -17.54 -10.05
N GLY A 11 4.24 -17.56 -10.57
CA GLY A 11 4.81 -16.47 -11.36
C GLY A 11 4.03 -16.16 -12.64
N ALA A 12 3.64 -17.17 -13.43
CA ALA A 12 2.82 -16.95 -14.62
C ALA A 12 1.40 -16.54 -14.26
N GLY A 13 0.82 -17.13 -13.20
CA GLY A 13 -0.48 -16.68 -12.70
C GLY A 13 -0.46 -15.20 -12.34
N TYR A 14 0.54 -14.76 -11.58
CA TYR A 14 0.72 -13.35 -11.24
C TYR A 14 0.95 -12.46 -12.47
N GLY A 15 1.79 -12.89 -13.42
CA GLY A 15 2.08 -12.12 -14.63
C GLY A 15 0.91 -12.00 -15.61
N GLY A 16 0.12 -13.07 -15.76
CA GLY A 16 -1.02 -13.14 -16.68
C GLY A 16 -2.32 -12.55 -16.13
N HIS A 17 -2.48 -12.47 -14.80
CA HIS A 17 -3.71 -12.07 -14.12
C HIS A 17 -3.51 -10.86 -13.19
N GLN A 18 -2.78 -9.84 -13.63
CA GLN A 18 -2.39 -8.71 -12.77
C GLN A 18 -3.57 -7.95 -12.14
N GLN A 19 -4.74 -7.98 -12.78
CA GLN A 19 -5.96 -7.32 -12.31
C GLN A 19 -6.84 -8.22 -11.44
N GLU A 20 -6.54 -9.52 -11.36
CA GLU A 20 -7.37 -10.55 -10.74
C GLU A 20 -6.61 -11.23 -9.59
N GLY A 21 -6.66 -10.65 -8.39
CA GLY A 21 -6.29 -11.40 -7.18
C GLY A 21 -4.81 -11.43 -6.81
N ALA A 22 -3.93 -10.71 -7.53
CA ALA A 22 -2.51 -10.60 -7.16
C ALA A 22 -2.31 -10.06 -5.72
N ALA A 23 -2.97 -8.94 -5.36
CA ALA A 23 -2.84 -8.37 -4.00
C ALA A 23 -3.41 -9.30 -2.90
N PRO A 24 -4.63 -9.85 -3.05
CA PRO A 24 -5.16 -10.84 -2.12
C PRO A 24 -4.26 -12.07 -1.91
N LEU A 25 -3.60 -12.58 -2.96
CA LEU A 25 -2.68 -13.71 -2.85
C LEU A 25 -1.49 -13.40 -1.93
N PHE A 26 -0.84 -12.24 -2.11
CA PHE A 26 0.29 -11.86 -1.25
C PHE A 26 -0.12 -11.55 0.19
N ALA A 27 -1.35 -11.03 0.41
CA ALA A 27 -1.90 -10.88 1.75
C ALA A 27 -1.99 -12.24 2.47
N GLN A 28 -2.39 -13.30 1.77
CA GLN A 28 -2.41 -14.66 2.32
C GLN A 28 -1.01 -15.19 2.65
N PHE A 29 0.02 -14.84 1.86
CA PHE A 29 1.41 -15.23 2.18
C PHE A 29 1.94 -14.53 3.43
N LEU A 30 1.59 -13.25 3.62
CA LEU A 30 1.94 -12.51 4.84
C LEU A 30 1.22 -13.09 6.06
N ALA A 31 -0.07 -13.41 5.94
CA ALA A 31 -0.83 -14.10 6.99
C ALA A 31 -0.22 -15.47 7.33
N PHE A 32 0.10 -16.28 6.31
CA PHE A 32 0.80 -17.55 6.49
C PHE A 32 2.16 -17.38 7.16
N ALA A 33 2.87 -16.27 6.94
CA ALA A 33 4.13 -15.98 7.59
C ALA A 33 3.96 -15.42 9.01
N GLY A 34 2.75 -15.01 9.42
CA GLY A 34 2.51 -14.27 10.66
C GLY A 34 3.08 -12.85 10.61
N LYS A 35 3.20 -12.27 9.41
CA LYS A 35 3.71 -10.92 9.20
C LYS A 35 2.54 -9.97 8.98
N PRO A 36 2.36 -8.93 9.80
CA PRO A 36 1.31 -7.94 9.56
C PRO A 36 1.66 -7.12 8.31
N GLN A 37 0.64 -6.81 7.50
CA GLN A 37 0.78 -5.81 6.44
C GLN A 37 0.99 -4.44 7.08
N HIS A 38 1.91 -3.64 6.54
CA HIS A 38 2.20 -2.31 7.05
C HIS A 38 1.15 -1.28 6.64
N VAL A 39 0.56 -1.45 5.46
CA VAL A 39 -0.50 -0.60 4.90
C VAL A 39 -1.44 -1.45 4.05
N THR A 40 -2.73 -1.21 4.19
CA THR A 40 -3.80 -1.82 3.39
C THR A 40 -4.51 -0.74 2.60
N SER A 41 -4.87 -1.03 1.35
CA SER A 41 -5.65 -0.13 0.50
C SER A 41 -7.08 -0.63 0.35
N SER A 42 -8.06 0.27 0.39
CA SER A 42 -9.45 -0.02 0.04
C SER A 42 -9.62 -0.45 -1.42
N ASP A 43 -8.68 -0.07 -2.29
CA ASP A 43 -8.60 -0.52 -3.67
C ASP A 43 -7.32 -1.36 -3.87
N PRO A 44 -7.43 -2.68 -4.11
CA PRO A 44 -6.27 -3.55 -4.26
C PRO A 44 -5.45 -3.25 -5.53
N GLN A 45 -5.94 -2.46 -6.50
CA GLN A 45 -5.17 -2.05 -7.68
C GLN A 45 -4.21 -0.90 -7.36
N VAL A 46 -4.49 -0.11 -6.33
CA VAL A 46 -3.60 0.95 -5.84
C VAL A 46 -2.62 0.36 -4.82
N LYS A 47 -1.33 0.58 -5.03
CA LYS A 47 -0.28 0.04 -4.15
C LYS A 47 0.25 1.12 -3.23
N ALA A 48 0.28 0.83 -1.94
CA ALA A 48 0.85 1.72 -0.94
C ALA A 48 2.07 1.06 -0.28
N ARG A 49 3.05 1.88 0.10
CA ARG A 49 4.23 1.45 0.84
C ARG A 49 4.65 2.52 1.85
N LEU A 50 4.97 2.07 3.07
CA LEU A 50 5.63 2.88 4.07
C LEU A 50 7.15 2.67 4.04
N HIS A 51 7.88 3.75 4.25
CA HIS A 51 9.33 3.75 4.41
C HIS A 51 9.70 4.67 5.57
N SER A 52 10.62 4.25 6.45
CA SER A 52 11.12 5.08 7.54
C SER A 52 12.63 4.97 7.66
N GLY A 53 13.27 6.07 8.02
CA GLY A 53 14.70 6.17 8.35
C GLY A 53 14.98 7.52 9.01
N ASP A 54 16.24 7.95 9.01
CA ASP A 54 16.67 9.19 9.67
C ASP A 54 15.98 10.46 9.12
N GLY A 55 15.51 10.42 7.87
CA GLY A 55 14.71 11.49 7.25
C GLY A 55 13.23 11.52 7.66
N GLY A 56 12.78 10.57 8.49
CA GLY A 56 11.39 10.44 8.91
C GLY A 56 10.63 9.33 8.17
N THR A 57 9.30 9.36 8.28
CA THR A 57 8.42 8.35 7.70
C THR A 57 7.75 8.89 6.45
N TYR A 58 7.71 8.08 5.39
CA TYR A 58 7.18 8.43 4.09
C TYR A 58 6.16 7.39 3.61
N LEU A 59 5.08 7.89 3.04
CA LEU A 59 4.05 7.12 2.39
C LEU A 59 4.13 7.30 0.86
N TRP A 60 4.22 6.19 0.16
CA TRP A 60 4.19 6.11 -1.29
C TRP A 60 2.89 5.46 -1.72
N VAL A 61 2.16 6.07 -2.65
CA VAL A 61 0.88 5.56 -3.15
C VAL A 61 0.86 5.61 -4.67
N ALA A 62 0.86 4.46 -5.33
CA ALA A 62 0.95 4.32 -6.78
C ALA A 62 -0.38 3.84 -7.38
N ASN A 63 -0.88 4.59 -8.36
CA ASN A 63 -2.04 4.21 -9.16
C ASN A 63 -1.61 3.86 -10.59
N PRO A 64 -1.55 2.56 -10.96
CA PRO A 64 -1.17 2.16 -12.31
C PRO A 64 -2.29 2.38 -13.34
N LEU A 65 -3.51 2.69 -12.90
CA LEU A 65 -4.69 2.80 -13.77
C LEU A 65 -4.75 4.15 -14.47
N ARG A 66 -5.41 4.19 -15.62
CA ARG A 66 -5.60 5.41 -16.45
C ARG A 66 -6.71 6.35 -15.95
N GLN A 67 -7.20 6.13 -14.73
CA GLN A 67 -8.25 6.93 -14.12
C GLN A 67 -7.84 7.28 -12.70
N PRO A 68 -8.19 8.48 -12.20
CA PRO A 68 -8.01 8.82 -10.80
C PRO A 68 -8.72 7.80 -9.90
N ARG A 69 -8.08 7.45 -8.77
CA ARG A 69 -8.65 6.48 -7.82
C ARG A 69 -8.76 7.11 -6.43
N PRO A 70 -9.98 7.33 -5.91
CA PRO A 70 -10.16 7.64 -4.50
C PRO A 70 -9.87 6.39 -3.70
N VAL A 71 -8.96 6.48 -2.73
CA VAL A 71 -8.61 5.37 -1.86
C VAL A 71 -8.55 5.79 -0.40
N ARG A 72 -8.89 4.84 0.46
CA ARG A 72 -8.61 4.88 1.89
C ARG A 72 -7.52 3.86 2.18
N LEU A 73 -6.45 4.32 2.80
CA LEU A 73 -5.36 3.50 3.27
C LEU A 73 -5.47 3.36 4.78
N THR A 74 -5.15 2.18 5.29
CA THR A 74 -5.09 1.89 6.73
C THR A 74 -3.68 1.45 7.06
N LEU A 75 -3.02 2.23 7.92
CA LEU A 75 -1.68 1.95 8.42
C LEU A 75 -1.78 0.99 9.60
N ASN A 76 -0.84 0.05 9.71
CA ASN A 76 -0.82 -0.86 10.84
C ASN A 76 -0.43 -0.13 12.14
N GLU A 77 -1.06 -0.50 13.25
CA GLU A 77 -0.86 0.08 14.58
C GLU A 77 0.61 0.19 15.01
N ARG A 78 1.49 -0.70 14.53
CA ARG A 78 2.94 -0.64 14.78
C ARG A 78 3.62 0.66 14.35
N TRP A 79 2.99 1.40 13.44
CA TRP A 79 3.50 2.68 12.93
C TRP A 79 3.06 3.87 13.78
N GLY A 80 2.19 3.65 14.77
CA GLY A 80 1.60 4.71 15.56
C GLY A 80 0.57 5.50 14.77
N HIS A 81 0.27 6.69 15.28
CA HIS A 81 -0.69 7.62 14.71
C HIS A 81 0.07 8.78 14.10
N PHE A 82 -0.48 9.36 13.04
CA PHE A 82 0.05 10.56 12.40
C PHE A 82 -0.99 11.67 12.46
N ALA A 83 -0.55 12.88 12.79
CA ALA A 83 -1.37 14.09 12.79
C ALA A 83 -1.54 14.69 11.38
N GLY A 84 -0.67 14.35 10.43
CA GLY A 84 -0.72 14.95 9.11
C GLY A 84 0.23 14.32 8.10
N ALA A 85 0.24 14.89 6.90
CA ALA A 85 1.19 14.56 5.86
C ALA A 85 1.52 15.78 5.00
N THR A 86 2.80 15.91 4.64
CA THR A 86 3.29 16.91 3.69
C THR A 86 3.51 16.22 2.35
N ALA A 87 2.69 16.57 1.35
CA ALA A 87 2.87 16.08 -0.01
C ALA A 87 4.18 16.63 -0.58
N LEU A 88 5.08 15.71 -0.99
CA LEU A 88 6.33 16.03 -1.68
C LEU A 88 6.17 15.90 -3.19
N TRP A 89 5.26 15.01 -3.62
CA TRP A 89 4.92 14.82 -5.03
C TRP A 89 3.48 14.33 -5.15
N GLY A 90 2.76 14.85 -6.15
CA GLY A 90 1.40 14.44 -6.48
C GLY A 90 0.32 15.09 -5.59
N ALA A 91 -0.81 14.41 -5.44
CA ALA A 91 -1.97 14.93 -4.73
C ALA A 91 -1.77 15.04 -3.21
N ALA A 92 -2.45 16.02 -2.60
CA ALA A 92 -2.57 16.10 -1.15
C ALA A 92 -3.35 14.90 -0.59
N MET A 93 -3.11 14.59 0.68
CA MET A 93 -3.82 13.54 1.41
C MET A 93 -4.31 14.08 2.75
N ASN A 94 -5.43 13.55 3.21
CA ASN A 94 -5.91 13.77 4.56
C ASN A 94 -5.48 12.59 5.45
N VAL A 95 -5.03 12.89 6.66
CA VAL A 95 -4.57 11.90 7.64
C VAL A 95 -5.43 12.03 8.89
N ASP A 96 -5.93 10.90 9.36
CA ASP A 96 -6.69 10.74 10.60
C ASP A 96 -6.14 9.54 11.36
N GLY A 97 -5.12 9.79 12.18
CA GLY A 97 -4.40 8.77 12.95
C GLY A 97 -3.73 7.73 12.06
N GLN A 98 -4.36 6.56 11.95
CA GLN A 98 -3.90 5.43 11.13
C GLN A 98 -4.58 5.36 9.76
N THR A 99 -5.49 6.29 9.46
CA THR A 99 -6.24 6.30 8.21
C THR A 99 -5.77 7.44 7.32
N VAL A 100 -5.44 7.13 6.07
CA VAL A 100 -5.07 8.13 5.06
C VAL A 100 -6.07 8.07 3.93
N SER A 101 -6.61 9.21 3.51
CA SER A 101 -7.53 9.30 2.37
C SER A 101 -7.02 10.29 1.33
N LEU A 102 -7.05 9.88 0.07
CA LEU A 102 -6.60 10.68 -1.06
C LEU A 102 -7.22 10.20 -2.38
N THR A 103 -7.19 11.06 -3.39
CA THR A 103 -7.44 10.68 -4.78
C THR A 103 -6.11 10.63 -5.52
N VAL A 104 -5.65 9.43 -5.85
CA VAL A 104 -4.39 9.24 -6.57
C VAL A 104 -4.63 9.50 -8.06
N PRO A 105 -3.90 10.42 -8.72
CA PRO A 105 -4.10 10.70 -10.15
C PRO A 105 -3.87 9.48 -11.03
N ALA A 106 -4.38 9.54 -12.27
CA ALA A 106 -4.22 8.48 -13.26
C ALA A 106 -2.74 8.28 -13.62
N ARG A 107 -2.24 7.05 -13.54
CA ARG A 107 -0.86 6.67 -13.87
C ARG A 107 0.20 7.51 -13.15
N ASP A 108 -0.05 7.80 -11.89
CA ASP A 108 0.83 8.63 -11.08
C ASP A 108 1.15 7.96 -9.73
N VAL A 109 2.14 8.53 -9.07
CA VAL A 109 2.53 8.20 -7.71
C VAL A 109 2.31 9.44 -6.84
N VAL A 110 1.88 9.25 -5.60
CA VAL A 110 1.88 10.29 -4.57
C VAL A 110 2.93 9.93 -3.53
N VAL A 111 3.77 10.89 -3.17
CA VAL A 111 4.78 10.73 -2.12
C VAL A 111 4.52 11.81 -1.07
N ALA A 112 4.37 11.39 0.19
CA ALA A 112 4.25 12.33 1.29
C ALA A 112 5.10 11.90 2.49
N GLN A 113 5.62 12.90 3.20
CA GLN A 113 6.18 12.70 4.52
C GLN A 113 5.03 12.68 5.53
N LEU A 114 4.98 11.67 6.39
CA LEU A 114 4.02 11.59 7.49
C LEU A 114 4.55 12.34 8.70
N VAL A 115 3.68 13.10 9.36
CA VAL A 115 3.98 13.92 10.54
C VAL A 115 3.24 13.33 11.72
N ALA A 116 3.99 13.01 12.79
CA ALA A 116 3.43 12.48 14.04
C ALA A 116 2.60 13.54 14.77
#